data_AF-A0AAW1TA19-F1
#
_entry.id   AF-A0AAW1TA19-F1
#
_cell.length_a   1.000
_cell.length_b   1.000
_cell.length_c   1.000
_cell.angle_alpha   90.00
_cell.angle_beta   90.00
_cell.angle_gamma   90.00
#
_symmetry.space_group_name_H-M   'P 1'
#
loop_
_entity.id
_entity.type
_entity.pdbx_description
1 polymer ?
#
loop_
_entity_poly.entity_id
_entity_poly.type
_entity_poly.pdbx_seq_one_letter_code
_entity_poly.pdbx_strand_id
1 'polypeptide(L)'
;MDQIEPLARSMPYMTAIGNHERDWPGSGDRFPSMYDSGGECGVPTERHFSMPGPAEDKPWYSFDYGPIHFTIYSTEHRFHPGSEQHEFIREDLAAVDRSITPWLVVGGHRPFYIDSTSTHAPDGDQPVADDLRSALEDLFLRFSVDLTWQRAPPQLPTHLPSVSEQLSGTSWRWLGDCPHPPEANATHFTCEMVEDLQGFVMDSFVLRKPLDWRPRDPETYHNWRP
;
A
#
# COMPACT_ATOMS: atom_id res chain seq x y z
N MET A 1 -1.87 19.22 -13.71
CA MET A 1 -2.86 19.16 -12.60
C MET A 1 -4.30 19.24 -13.10
N ASP A 2 -4.57 19.92 -14.22
CA ASP A 2 -5.91 20.10 -14.81
C ASP A 2 -6.72 18.81 -15.00
N GLN A 3 -6.06 17.71 -15.38
CA GLN A 3 -6.75 16.42 -15.60
C GLN A 3 -7.46 15.88 -14.35
N ILE A 4 -6.86 16.04 -13.16
CA ILE A 4 -7.42 15.54 -11.90
C ILE A 4 -8.19 16.62 -11.13
N GLU A 5 -8.18 17.87 -11.59
CA GLU A 5 -8.82 19.01 -10.92
C GLU A 5 -10.29 18.76 -10.55
N PRO A 6 -11.15 18.20 -11.42
CA PRO A 6 -12.56 18.01 -11.09
C PRO A 6 -12.78 17.16 -9.83
N LEU A 7 -11.89 16.19 -9.61
CA LEU A 7 -11.88 15.31 -8.45
C LEU A 7 -11.17 15.96 -7.27
N ALA A 8 -9.91 16.36 -7.45
CA ALA A 8 -9.04 16.84 -6.39
C ALA A 8 -9.49 18.17 -5.76
N ARG A 9 -10.32 18.96 -6.45
CA ARG A 9 -10.93 20.17 -5.87
C ARG A 9 -12.08 19.89 -4.90
N SER A 10 -12.66 18.69 -4.98
CA SER A 10 -13.91 18.32 -4.29
C SER A 10 -13.68 17.32 -3.17
N MET A 11 -12.60 16.55 -3.24
CA MET A 11 -12.22 15.55 -2.24
C MET A 11 -10.70 15.42 -2.13
N PRO A 12 -10.17 14.97 -0.97
CA PRO A 12 -8.75 14.71 -0.82
C PRO A 12 -8.23 13.73 -1.87
N TYR A 13 -7.15 14.09 -2.54
CA TYR A 13 -6.47 13.25 -3.53
C TYR A 13 -5.11 12.82 -2.95
N MET A 14 -5.08 11.63 -2.35
CA MET A 14 -3.92 11.11 -1.63
C MET A 14 -2.98 10.38 -2.59
N THR A 15 -1.67 10.63 -2.50
CA THR A 15 -0.68 10.11 -3.45
C THR A 15 0.43 9.32 -2.75
N ALA A 16 0.76 8.14 -3.28
CA ALA A 16 2.00 7.43 -2.94
C ALA A 16 3.04 7.68 -4.03
N ILE A 17 4.31 7.83 -3.63
CA ILE A 17 5.43 8.02 -4.57
C ILE A 17 5.85 6.68 -5.18
N GLY A 18 6.15 6.66 -6.49
CA GLY A 18 6.74 5.53 -7.18
C GLY A 18 8.10 5.83 -7.80
N ASN A 19 8.61 4.85 -8.55
CA ASN A 19 9.90 4.91 -9.23
C ASN A 19 9.97 6.08 -10.24
N HIS A 20 8.90 6.31 -11.00
CA HIS A 20 8.81 7.43 -11.96
C HIS A 20 8.81 8.81 -11.29
N GLU A 21 8.57 8.88 -10.00
CA GLU A 21 8.66 10.13 -9.26
C GLU A 21 10.02 10.25 -8.55
N ARG A 22 10.66 9.16 -8.11
CA ARG A 22 11.79 9.22 -7.17
C ARG A 22 13.14 8.69 -7.67
N ASP A 23 13.19 7.69 -8.55
CA ASP A 23 14.42 6.94 -8.83
C ASP A 23 15.40 7.74 -9.69
N TRP A 24 16.55 8.10 -9.09
CA TRP A 24 17.61 8.81 -9.78
C TRP A 24 18.99 8.63 -9.13
N PRO A 25 20.06 8.33 -9.88
CA PRO A 25 21.33 7.96 -9.28
C PRO A 25 21.93 9.07 -8.41
N GLY A 26 22.34 8.71 -7.20
CA GLY A 26 22.94 9.64 -6.24
C GLY A 26 21.94 10.57 -5.54
N SER A 27 20.64 10.36 -5.70
CA SER A 27 19.59 11.18 -5.06
C SER A 27 19.10 10.63 -3.72
N GLY A 28 19.57 9.46 -3.27
CA GLY A 28 19.21 8.87 -1.98
C GLY A 28 18.14 7.78 -2.02
N ASP A 29 17.59 7.46 -3.20
CA ASP A 29 16.71 6.30 -3.38
C ASP A 29 17.45 4.96 -3.22
N ARG A 30 16.70 3.87 -3.12
CA ARG A 30 17.21 2.50 -2.95
C ARG A 30 17.76 1.87 -4.25
N PHE A 31 17.51 2.46 -5.41
CA PHE A 31 17.80 1.93 -6.74
C PHE A 31 18.86 2.78 -7.47
N PRO A 32 20.14 2.69 -7.07
CA PRO A 32 21.20 3.63 -7.46
C PRO A 32 21.56 3.65 -8.96
N SER A 33 21.03 2.73 -9.76
CA SER A 33 21.29 2.60 -11.20
C SER A 33 20.02 2.82 -12.04
N MET A 34 18.93 3.31 -11.45
CA MET A 34 17.67 3.58 -12.13
C MET A 34 17.55 5.06 -12.47
N TYR A 35 16.87 5.35 -13.59
CA TYR A 35 16.72 6.70 -14.15
C TYR A 35 15.24 7.06 -14.39
N ASP A 36 14.32 6.32 -13.76
CA ASP A 36 12.90 6.30 -14.11
C ASP A 36 12.22 7.65 -13.88
N SER A 37 12.75 8.47 -12.95
CA SER A 37 12.25 9.81 -12.68
C SER A 37 12.71 10.86 -13.69
N GLY A 38 13.60 10.53 -14.64
CA GLY A 38 14.11 11.51 -15.62
C GLY A 38 14.82 12.74 -15.04
N GLY A 39 15.32 12.64 -13.81
CA GLY A 39 16.00 13.74 -13.09
C GLY A 39 15.12 14.49 -12.09
N GLU A 40 13.83 14.13 -11.99
CA GLU A 40 12.89 14.75 -11.06
C GLU A 40 13.20 14.48 -9.58
N CYS A 41 13.71 13.29 -9.24
CA CYS A 41 14.18 12.90 -7.91
C CYS A 41 13.26 13.29 -6.74
N GLY A 42 11.94 13.15 -6.93
CA GLY A 42 10.90 13.39 -5.94
C GLY A 42 10.40 14.84 -5.85
N VAL A 43 11.16 15.80 -6.39
CA VAL A 43 10.90 17.23 -6.18
C VAL A 43 9.54 17.68 -6.73
N PRO A 44 9.15 17.36 -7.98
CA PRO A 44 7.86 17.81 -8.52
C PRO A 44 6.67 17.26 -7.72
N THR A 45 6.71 15.97 -7.37
CA THR A 45 5.65 15.32 -6.60
C THR A 45 5.46 16.00 -5.25
N GLU A 46 6.54 16.25 -4.51
CA GLU A 46 6.47 16.90 -3.19
C GLU A 46 5.98 18.35 -3.28
N ARG A 47 6.30 19.07 -4.36
CA ARG A 47 5.86 20.46 -4.56
C ARG A 47 4.42 20.57 -5.05
N HIS A 48 3.92 19.56 -5.77
CA HIS A 48 2.56 19.57 -6.30
C HIS A 48 1.53 18.92 -5.36
N PHE A 49 1.95 17.94 -4.55
CA PHE A 49 1.06 17.18 -3.67
C PHE A 49 1.53 17.29 -2.21
N SER A 50 0.75 18.00 -1.39
CA SER A 50 1.03 18.14 0.04
C SER A 50 0.42 16.98 0.82
N MET A 51 1.19 15.91 0.98
CA MET A 51 0.82 14.78 1.86
C MET A 51 1.27 15.04 3.32
N PRO A 52 0.58 14.48 4.32
CA PRO A 52 0.91 14.67 5.74
C PRO A 52 2.13 13.83 6.19
N GLY A 53 3.21 13.87 5.41
CA GLY A 53 4.49 13.23 5.76
C GLY A 53 5.25 13.99 6.84
N PRO A 54 6.20 13.34 7.53
CA PRO A 54 6.91 13.94 8.66
C PRO A 54 7.93 15.01 8.27
N ALA A 55 8.46 14.99 7.03
CA ALA A 55 9.40 15.99 6.50
C ALA A 55 9.53 15.88 4.97
N GLU A 56 10.31 16.79 4.37
CA GLU A 56 10.79 16.71 2.99
C GLU A 56 11.59 15.42 2.74
N ASP A 57 11.41 14.81 1.57
CA ASP A 57 11.95 13.49 1.20
C ASP A 57 11.62 12.36 2.20
N LYS A 58 10.49 12.49 2.92
CA LYS A 58 9.90 11.43 3.76
C LYS A 58 8.45 11.16 3.38
N PRO A 59 8.18 10.58 2.19
CA PRO A 59 6.84 10.46 1.62
C PRO A 59 6.04 9.26 2.18
N TRP A 60 6.18 8.98 3.48
CA TRP A 60 5.37 8.01 4.22
C TRP A 60 4.52 8.75 5.26
N TYR A 61 3.25 8.38 5.34
CA TYR A 61 2.25 9.08 6.14
C TYR A 61 1.04 8.17 6.40
N SER A 62 0.14 8.61 7.27
CA SER A 62 -1.11 7.91 7.53
C SER A 62 -2.28 8.88 7.63
N PHE A 63 -3.49 8.35 7.46
CA PHE A 63 -4.73 9.10 7.60
C PHE A 63 -5.91 8.16 7.84
N ASP A 64 -6.95 8.68 8.49
CA ASP A 64 -8.21 7.97 8.68
C ASP A 64 -9.26 8.47 7.67
N TYR A 65 -10.06 7.54 7.15
CA TYR A 65 -11.25 7.85 6.38
C TYR A 65 -12.39 6.91 6.78
N GLY A 66 -13.33 7.43 7.58
CA GLY A 66 -14.38 6.61 8.17
C GLY A 66 -13.80 5.55 9.13
N PRO A 67 -14.18 4.27 9.01
CA PRO A 67 -13.69 3.20 9.89
C PRO A 67 -12.38 2.56 9.40
N ILE A 68 -11.65 3.23 8.51
CA ILE A 68 -10.44 2.70 7.88
C ILE A 68 -9.27 3.63 8.20
N HIS A 69 -8.18 3.02 8.67
CA HIS A 69 -6.89 3.67 8.83
C HIS A 69 -5.99 3.26 7.66
N PHE A 70 -5.41 4.25 6.99
CA PHE A 70 -4.50 4.07 5.87
C PHE A 70 -3.07 4.42 6.28
N THR A 71 -2.13 3.51 6.05
CA THR A 71 -0.69 3.77 6.18
C THR A 71 -0.04 3.70 4.80
N ILE A 72 0.51 4.80 4.32
CA ILE A 72 1.19 4.91 3.03
C ILE A 72 2.70 4.90 3.25
N TYR A 73 3.41 4.03 2.53
CA TYR A 73 4.86 3.91 2.57
C TYR A 73 5.47 4.02 1.16
N SER A 74 6.72 4.44 1.10
CA SER A 74 7.51 4.53 -0.12
C SER A 74 8.39 3.30 -0.32
N THR A 75 8.23 2.69 -1.49
CA THR A 75 9.04 1.57 -1.97
C THR A 75 10.41 1.97 -2.49
N GLU A 76 10.63 3.28 -2.68
CA GLU A 76 11.86 3.87 -3.22
C GLU A 76 12.82 4.32 -2.12
N HIS A 77 12.35 4.34 -0.86
CA HIS A 77 13.13 4.63 0.33
C HIS A 77 13.41 3.37 1.16
N ARG A 78 14.34 3.45 2.11
CA ARG A 78 14.63 2.34 3.03
C ARG A 78 13.40 2.05 3.91
N PHE A 79 12.98 0.79 3.97
CA PHE A 79 11.87 0.31 4.81
C PHE A 79 12.26 -0.87 5.71
N HIS A 80 13.54 -1.24 5.72
CA HIS A 80 14.08 -2.28 6.58
C HIS A 80 14.05 -1.88 8.07
N PRO A 81 13.98 -2.84 9.01
CA PRO A 81 14.08 -2.57 10.44
C PRO A 81 15.23 -1.62 10.78
N GLY A 82 14.96 -0.61 11.63
CA GLY A 82 15.92 0.44 11.97
C GLY A 82 15.97 1.62 10.99
N SER A 83 15.23 1.59 9.89
CA SER A 83 14.97 2.79 9.06
C SER A 83 13.88 3.65 9.68
N GLU A 84 13.92 4.96 9.44
CA GLU A 84 12.90 5.89 9.95
C GLU A 84 11.49 5.52 9.48
N GLN A 85 11.35 5.08 8.23
CA GLN A 85 10.08 4.64 7.67
C GLN A 85 9.56 3.37 8.35
N HIS A 86 10.43 2.40 8.66
CA HIS A 86 10.00 1.18 9.35
C HIS A 86 9.49 1.50 10.76
N GLU A 87 10.19 2.37 11.48
CA GLU A 87 9.76 2.81 12.81
C GLU A 87 8.46 3.61 12.75
N PHE A 88 8.31 4.48 11.74
CA PHE A 88 7.05 5.17 11.49
C PHE A 88 5.89 4.18 11.32
N ILE A 89 6.01 3.20 10.42
CA ILE A 89 4.96 2.20 10.18
C ILE A 89 4.64 1.44 11.46
N ARG A 90 5.66 1.04 12.23
CA ARG A 90 5.47 0.32 13.50
C ARG A 90 4.70 1.17 14.51
N GLU A 91 5.07 2.43 14.68
CA GLU A 91 4.46 3.35 15.64
C GLU A 91 3.04 3.74 15.24
N ASP A 92 2.83 4.00 13.96
CA ASP A 92 1.52 4.30 13.36
C ASP A 92 0.53 3.16 13.61
N LEU A 93 0.87 1.93 13.18
CA LEU A 93 0.00 0.75 13.35
C LEU A 93 -0.26 0.41 14.82
N ALA A 94 0.71 0.66 15.71
CA ALA A 94 0.55 0.44 17.15
C ALA A 94 -0.38 1.47 17.81
N ALA A 95 -0.48 2.69 17.25
CA ALA A 95 -1.29 3.77 17.80
C ALA A 95 -2.77 3.68 17.40
N VAL A 96 -3.14 2.82 16.44
CA VAL A 96 -4.52 2.76 15.93
C VAL A 96 -5.48 2.17 16.95
N ASP A 97 -6.51 2.95 17.31
CA ASP A 97 -7.66 2.45 18.05
C ASP A 97 -8.61 1.66 17.14
N ARG A 98 -8.46 0.32 17.15
CA ARG A 98 -9.27 -0.61 16.34
C ARG A 98 -10.76 -0.63 16.72
N SER A 99 -11.19 0.06 17.78
CA SER A 99 -12.62 0.26 18.08
C SER A 99 -13.23 1.41 17.26
N ILE A 100 -12.40 2.33 16.75
CA ILE A 100 -12.79 3.46 15.91
C ILE A 100 -12.52 3.13 14.43
N THR A 101 -11.30 2.68 14.12
CA THR A 101 -10.83 2.31 12.78
C THR A 101 -10.45 0.82 12.75
N PRO A 102 -11.44 -0.09 12.69
CA PRO A 102 -11.17 -1.52 12.74
C PRO A 102 -10.38 -2.03 11.53
N TRP A 103 -10.40 -1.34 10.39
CA TRP A 103 -9.72 -1.76 9.17
C TRP A 103 -8.39 -1.05 9.00
N LEU A 104 -7.31 -1.82 8.87
CA LEU A 104 -5.99 -1.30 8.52
C LEU A 104 -5.66 -1.63 7.07
N VAL A 105 -5.43 -0.60 6.28
CA VAL A 105 -4.98 -0.71 4.89
C VAL A 105 -3.59 -0.10 4.80
N VAL A 106 -2.61 -0.86 4.34
CA VAL A 106 -1.26 -0.36 4.10
C VAL A 106 -0.97 -0.34 2.62
N GLY A 107 -0.26 0.65 2.11
CA GLY A 107 -0.02 0.72 0.66
C GLY A 107 1.26 1.44 0.25
N GLY A 108 1.78 1.03 -0.89
CA GLY A 108 3.00 1.56 -1.50
C GLY A 108 3.01 1.27 -3.00
N HIS A 109 3.99 1.80 -3.73
CA HIS A 109 3.97 1.73 -5.19
C HIS A 109 4.34 0.34 -5.73
N ARG A 110 5.58 -0.12 -5.48
CA ARG A 110 6.07 -1.41 -5.97
C ARG A 110 5.41 -2.59 -5.22
N PRO A 111 5.16 -3.73 -5.89
CA PRO A 111 4.33 -4.80 -5.35
C PRO A 111 5.05 -5.66 -4.28
N PHE A 112 4.38 -5.86 -3.16
CA PHE A 112 4.74 -6.69 -1.99
C PHE A 112 4.51 -8.15 -2.29
N TYR A 113 3.52 -8.40 -3.12
CA TYR A 113 3.20 -9.71 -3.60
C TYR A 113 2.78 -9.65 -5.06
N ILE A 114 3.31 -10.57 -5.86
CA ILE A 114 3.07 -10.56 -7.29
C ILE A 114 3.33 -11.91 -7.95
N ASP A 115 2.54 -12.20 -8.97
CA ASP A 115 2.82 -13.22 -9.97
C ASP A 115 3.34 -12.51 -11.23
N SER A 116 4.66 -12.29 -11.26
CA SER A 116 5.42 -11.66 -12.36
C SER A 116 6.63 -12.53 -12.68
N THR A 117 7.06 -12.51 -13.94
CA THR A 117 8.31 -13.17 -14.37
C THR A 117 9.52 -12.23 -14.34
N SER A 118 9.32 -10.97 -13.94
CA SER A 118 10.40 -9.99 -13.78
C SER A 118 11.27 -10.32 -12.58
N THR A 119 12.43 -10.92 -12.85
CA THR A 119 13.38 -11.44 -11.83
C THR A 119 14.72 -10.72 -11.85
N HIS A 120 14.87 -9.68 -12.66
CA HIS A 120 16.11 -8.91 -12.78
C HIS A 120 16.33 -8.07 -11.52
N ALA A 121 17.45 -8.27 -10.83
CA ALA A 121 17.79 -7.48 -9.66
C ALA A 121 18.45 -6.14 -10.05
N PRO A 122 18.31 -5.07 -9.24
CA PRO A 122 17.57 -5.03 -7.97
C PRO A 122 16.09 -4.63 -8.09
N ASP A 123 15.66 -4.10 -9.24
CA ASP A 123 14.40 -3.36 -9.44
C ASP A 123 13.25 -4.17 -10.04
N GLY A 124 13.52 -5.41 -10.46
CA GLY A 124 12.50 -6.33 -10.95
C GLY A 124 11.47 -6.67 -9.87
N ASP A 125 10.25 -6.97 -10.32
CA ASP A 125 9.09 -7.15 -9.44
C ASP A 125 9.31 -8.21 -8.36
N GLN A 126 9.90 -9.36 -8.71
CA GLN A 126 10.13 -10.47 -7.77
C GLN A 126 11.17 -10.10 -6.69
N PRO A 127 12.40 -9.63 -7.02
CA PRO A 127 13.34 -9.12 -6.03
C PRO A 127 12.76 -8.07 -5.09
N VAL A 128 11.97 -7.13 -5.62
CA VAL A 128 11.36 -6.08 -4.80
C VAL A 128 10.29 -6.64 -3.86
N ALA A 129 9.43 -7.53 -4.36
CA ALA A 129 8.42 -8.20 -3.55
C ALA A 129 9.07 -9.02 -2.42
N ASP A 130 10.14 -9.76 -2.72
CA ASP A 130 10.90 -10.51 -1.73
C ASP A 130 11.50 -9.60 -0.64
N ASP A 131 12.11 -8.48 -1.04
CA ASP A 131 12.70 -7.54 -0.09
C ASP A 131 11.63 -6.89 0.81
N LEU A 132 10.50 -6.48 0.23
CA LEU A 132 9.35 -5.93 0.98
C LEU A 132 8.81 -6.93 1.99
N ARG A 133 8.58 -8.18 1.60
CA ARG A 133 8.10 -9.23 2.51
C ARG A 133 9.09 -9.49 3.63
N SER A 134 10.38 -9.58 3.29
CA SER A 134 11.43 -9.81 4.30
C SER A 134 11.46 -8.72 5.37
N ALA A 135 11.15 -7.48 5.00
CA ALA A 135 11.22 -6.33 5.89
C ALA A 135 9.92 -6.03 6.65
N LEU A 136 8.76 -6.23 6.04
CA LEU A 136 7.49 -5.67 6.51
C LEU A 136 6.40 -6.72 6.78
N GLU A 137 6.54 -7.95 6.29
CA GLU A 137 5.48 -8.98 6.44
C GLU A 137 5.25 -9.35 7.92
N ASP A 138 6.32 -9.54 8.71
CA ASP A 138 6.16 -9.79 10.14
C ASP A 138 5.45 -8.64 10.84
N LEU A 139 5.77 -7.39 10.47
CA LEU A 139 5.18 -6.20 11.06
C LEU A 139 3.68 -6.11 10.75
N PHE A 140 3.30 -6.28 9.49
CA PHE A 140 1.90 -6.23 9.05
C PHE A 140 1.07 -7.34 9.67
N LEU A 141 1.62 -8.55 9.76
CA LEU A 141 0.93 -9.66 10.38
C LEU A 141 0.80 -9.47 11.91
N ARG A 142 1.84 -8.97 12.57
CA ARG A 142 1.85 -8.64 14.00
C ARG A 142 0.72 -7.68 14.38
N PHE A 143 0.49 -6.65 13.57
CA PHE A 143 -0.58 -5.67 13.80
C PHE A 143 -1.93 -6.03 13.17
N SER A 144 -2.06 -7.24 12.61
CA SER A 144 -3.28 -7.70 11.95
C SER A 144 -3.78 -6.70 10.90
N VAL A 145 -2.88 -6.30 10.00
CA VAL A 145 -3.22 -5.53 8.80
C VAL A 145 -4.21 -6.32 7.95
N ASP A 146 -5.25 -5.65 7.46
CA ASP A 146 -6.35 -6.31 6.76
C ASP A 146 -6.11 -6.38 5.25
N LEU A 147 -5.50 -5.35 4.68
CA LEU A 147 -5.29 -5.23 3.24
C LEU A 147 -3.97 -4.51 2.91
N THR A 148 -3.29 -4.99 1.88
CA THR A 148 -2.17 -4.28 1.23
C THR A 148 -2.61 -3.72 -0.12
N TRP A 149 -2.31 -2.45 -0.44
CA TRP A 149 -2.70 -1.78 -1.69
C TRP A 149 -1.49 -1.29 -2.49
N GLN A 150 -1.39 -1.70 -3.76
CA GLN A 150 -0.16 -1.55 -4.56
C GLN A 150 -0.41 -1.49 -6.06
N ARG A 151 0.53 -0.93 -6.82
CA ARG A 151 0.45 -0.90 -8.29
C ARG A 151 0.75 -2.30 -8.86
N ALA A 152 -0.04 -2.73 -9.83
CA ALA A 152 0.30 -3.88 -10.68
C ALA A 152 1.11 -3.45 -11.91
N PRO A 153 2.08 -4.26 -12.38
CA PRO A 153 2.81 -3.98 -13.61
C PRO A 153 1.90 -4.17 -14.84
N PRO A 154 2.18 -3.44 -15.94
CA PRO A 154 1.31 -3.38 -17.12
C PRO A 154 1.23 -4.68 -17.95
N GLN A 155 1.90 -5.76 -17.58
CA GLN A 155 2.15 -6.93 -18.43
C GLN A 155 1.27 -8.16 -18.14
N LEU A 156 0.32 -8.08 -17.21
CA LEU A 156 -0.52 -9.22 -16.86
C LEU A 156 -1.84 -9.21 -17.64
N PRO A 157 -2.21 -10.33 -18.30
CA PRO A 157 -3.53 -10.45 -18.92
C PRO A 157 -4.61 -10.36 -17.83
N THR A 158 -5.61 -9.50 -18.07
CA THR A 158 -6.77 -9.17 -17.23
C THR A 158 -7.77 -10.31 -16.99
N HIS A 159 -7.38 -11.58 -17.15
CA HIS A 159 -8.34 -12.66 -17.38
C HIS A 159 -8.46 -13.76 -16.32
N LEU A 160 -7.82 -13.70 -15.16
CA LEU A 160 -8.03 -14.74 -14.13
C LEU A 160 -8.03 -14.17 -12.70
N PRO A 161 -9.19 -14.14 -12.01
CA PRO A 161 -9.22 -14.05 -10.55
C PRO A 161 -8.86 -15.41 -9.98
N SER A 162 -7.64 -15.56 -9.45
CA SER A 162 -7.31 -16.70 -8.58
C SER A 162 -7.49 -16.26 -7.14
N VAL A 163 -8.47 -16.82 -6.42
CA VAL A 163 -8.76 -16.53 -5.00
C VAL A 163 -7.89 -17.42 -4.09
N SER A 164 -7.45 -16.91 -2.94
CA SER A 164 -6.96 -17.69 -1.81
C SER A 164 -7.21 -16.95 -0.49
N GLU A 165 -8.17 -17.49 0.23
CA GLU A 165 -8.74 -17.03 1.49
C GLU A 165 -7.79 -17.27 2.68
N GLN A 166 -7.90 -16.39 3.70
CA GLN A 166 -7.33 -16.48 5.05
C GLN A 166 -5.81 -16.45 5.20
N LEU A 167 -5.37 -15.84 6.31
CA LEU A 167 -3.98 -15.77 6.76
C LEU A 167 -3.39 -17.18 7.00
N SER A 168 -2.96 -17.81 5.92
CA SER A 168 -1.82 -18.72 5.83
C SER A 168 -1.21 -18.61 4.43
N GLY A 169 -0.54 -17.49 4.18
CA GLY A 169 0.28 -17.24 2.99
C GLY A 169 -0.48 -17.07 1.68
N THR A 170 -0.52 -15.84 1.14
CA THR A 170 -0.50 -15.44 -0.29
C THR A 170 -1.11 -14.03 -0.43
N SER A 171 -0.29 -13.09 -0.88
CA SER A 171 -0.55 -12.12 -1.95
C SER A 171 -1.95 -11.76 -2.42
N TRP A 172 -2.40 -10.51 -2.22
CA TRP A 172 -3.51 -9.94 -3.01
C TRP A 172 -3.14 -8.65 -3.73
N ARG A 173 -3.64 -8.56 -4.97
CA ARG A 173 -3.51 -7.45 -5.92
C ARG A 173 -4.75 -6.57 -5.82
N TRP A 174 -4.58 -5.26 -5.77
CA TRP A 174 -5.70 -4.32 -5.86
C TRP A 174 -5.31 -3.18 -6.79
N LEU A 175 -5.93 -3.16 -7.98
CA LEU A 175 -5.70 -2.15 -9.01
C LEU A 175 -6.37 -0.85 -8.58
N GLY A 176 -5.55 0.17 -8.29
CA GLY A 176 -5.69 1.56 -8.73
C GLY A 176 -6.97 2.38 -8.49
N ASP A 177 -8.16 1.82 -8.60
CA ASP A 177 -9.41 2.56 -8.70
C ASP A 177 -10.54 1.83 -7.96
N CYS A 178 -10.74 2.15 -6.67
CA CYS A 178 -12.11 2.16 -6.11
C CYS A 178 -12.66 3.56 -6.40
N PRO A 179 -13.47 3.74 -7.45
CA PRO A 179 -14.12 5.02 -7.72
C PRO A 179 -15.20 5.38 -6.68
N HIS A 180 -15.48 4.49 -5.72
CA HIS A 180 -16.44 4.70 -4.63
C HIS A 180 -15.75 4.70 -3.27
N PRO A 181 -16.16 5.59 -2.33
CA PRO A 181 -15.65 5.53 -0.97
C PRO A 181 -15.88 4.11 -0.44
N PRO A 182 -14.88 3.50 0.21
CA PRO A 182 -15.01 2.13 0.66
C PRO A 182 -16.23 1.99 1.56
N GLU A 183 -17.16 1.11 1.18
CA GLU A 183 -18.31 0.77 2.01
C GLU A 183 -17.84 -0.11 3.16
N ALA A 184 -17.35 0.56 4.20
CA ALA A 184 -16.87 -0.09 5.41
C ALA A 184 -17.72 0.31 6.62
N ASN A 185 -17.95 -0.67 7.49
CA ASN A 185 -18.47 -0.48 8.85
C ASN A 185 -17.63 -1.35 9.80
N ALA A 186 -18.04 -1.46 11.07
CA ALA A 186 -17.24 -2.20 12.06
C ALA A 186 -16.97 -3.69 11.73
N THR A 187 -17.81 -4.30 10.89
CA THR A 187 -17.80 -5.76 10.63
C THR A 187 -17.68 -6.14 9.17
N HIS A 188 -17.91 -5.20 8.24
CA HIS A 188 -17.85 -5.45 6.80
C HIS A 188 -17.00 -4.37 6.13
N PHE A 189 -16.16 -4.78 5.19
CA PHE A 189 -15.44 -3.90 4.29
C PHE A 189 -15.51 -4.50 2.88
N THR A 190 -16.28 -3.85 2.01
CA THR A 190 -16.43 -4.23 0.60
C THR A 190 -15.36 -3.56 -0.26
N CYS A 191 -14.76 -4.33 -1.15
CA CYS A 191 -13.82 -3.86 -2.17
C CYS A 191 -14.32 -4.28 -3.54
N GLU A 192 -14.32 -3.36 -4.49
CA GLU A 192 -14.73 -3.58 -5.88
C GLU A 192 -13.61 -3.16 -6.82
N MET A 193 -13.36 -3.98 -7.84
CA MET A 193 -12.52 -3.59 -8.98
C MET A 193 -13.45 -3.09 -10.07
N VAL A 194 -13.29 -1.84 -10.47
CA VAL A 194 -14.18 -1.18 -11.44
C VAL A 194 -13.42 -0.89 -12.72
N GLU A 195 -14.03 -1.17 -13.87
CA GLU A 195 -13.47 -0.82 -15.17
C GLU A 195 -13.56 0.69 -15.44
N ASP A 196 -12.44 1.29 -15.84
CA ASP A 196 -12.30 2.74 -16.06
C ASP A 196 -13.29 3.35 -17.06
N LEU A 197 -13.62 2.61 -18.14
CA LEU A 197 -14.37 3.17 -19.27
C LEU A 197 -15.88 3.20 -19.03
N GLN A 198 -16.40 2.13 -18.44
CA GLN A 198 -17.85 1.89 -18.34
C GLN A 198 -18.34 1.89 -16.89
N GLY A 199 -17.43 1.88 -15.91
CA GLY A 199 -17.77 1.88 -14.49
C GLY A 199 -18.34 0.54 -14.01
N PHE A 200 -18.09 -0.55 -14.74
CA PHE A 200 -18.60 -1.86 -14.36
C PHE A 200 -17.73 -2.53 -13.30
N VAL A 201 -18.36 -3.14 -12.31
CA VAL A 201 -17.66 -3.98 -11.33
C VAL A 201 -17.20 -5.26 -12.04
N MET A 202 -15.88 -5.40 -12.18
CA MET A 202 -15.20 -6.54 -12.79
C MET A 202 -15.01 -7.68 -11.80
N ASP A 203 -14.75 -7.34 -10.54
CA ASP A 203 -14.59 -8.29 -9.44
C ASP A 203 -14.92 -7.60 -8.10
N SER A 204 -15.27 -8.36 -7.07
CA SER A 204 -15.49 -7.84 -5.73
C SER A 204 -15.30 -8.88 -4.63
N PHE A 205 -14.94 -8.39 -3.45
CA PHE A 205 -14.89 -9.20 -2.24
C PHE A 205 -15.32 -8.41 -1.02
N VAL A 206 -15.66 -9.12 0.05
CA VAL A 206 -16.06 -8.53 1.33
C VAL A 206 -15.24 -9.14 2.45
N LEU A 207 -14.44 -8.33 3.12
CA LEU A 207 -13.80 -8.71 4.37
C LEU A 207 -14.83 -8.64 5.49
N ARG A 208 -14.84 -9.67 6.35
CA ARG A 208 -15.79 -9.79 7.46
C ARG A 208 -15.07 -10.02 8.78
N LYS A 209 -15.47 -9.23 9.78
CA LYS A 209 -15.06 -9.37 11.18
C LYS A 209 -16.28 -9.69 12.05
N PRO A 210 -16.19 -10.66 12.98
CA PRO A 210 -17.19 -10.83 14.04
C PRO A 210 -17.41 -9.53 14.84
N LEU A 211 -18.60 -9.36 15.42
CA LEU A 211 -18.93 -8.18 16.27
C LEU A 211 -17.98 -8.03 17.47
N ASP A 212 -17.50 -9.14 18.01
CA ASP A 212 -16.56 -9.24 19.11
C ASP A 212 -15.10 -9.36 18.66
N TRP A 213 -14.82 -9.17 17.37
CA TRP A 213 -13.46 -9.23 16.85
C TRP A 213 -12.55 -8.24 17.58
N ARG A 214 -11.34 -8.69 17.90
CA ARG A 214 -10.27 -7.89 18.49
C ARG A 214 -8.98 -8.19 17.75
N PRO A 215 -8.08 -7.20 17.60
CA PRO A 215 -6.74 -7.46 17.08
C PRO A 215 -6.04 -8.48 17.99
N ARG A 216 -5.20 -9.31 17.40
CA ARG A 216 -4.35 -10.22 18.17
C ARG A 216 -3.34 -9.41 18.96
N ASP A 217 -2.92 -9.94 20.11
CA ASP A 217 -1.82 -9.34 20.86
C ASP A 217 -0.52 -9.42 20.03
N PRO A 218 0.09 -8.26 19.67
CA PRO A 218 1.34 -8.18 18.92
C PRO A 218 2.47 -9.04 19.51
N GLU A 219 2.54 -9.18 20.84
CA GLU A 219 3.60 -9.92 21.52
C GLU A 219 3.44 -11.44 21.38
N THR A 220 2.24 -11.91 21.06
CA THR A 220 1.95 -13.34 20.93
C THR A 220 1.76 -13.78 19.48
N TYR A 221 1.95 -12.88 18.50
CA TYR A 221 1.67 -13.13 17.09
C TYR A 221 2.40 -14.37 16.52
N HIS A 222 3.64 -14.63 16.94
CA HIS A 222 4.43 -15.78 16.46
C HIS A 222 3.78 -17.15 16.74
N ASN A 223 2.90 -17.25 17.74
CA ASN A 223 2.16 -18.48 18.06
C ASN A 223 1.11 -18.85 17.00
N TRP A 224 0.86 -17.95 16.04
CA TRP A 224 -0.20 -18.06 15.04
C TRP A 224 0.34 -18.10 13.61
N ARG A 225 1.67 -18.19 13.44
CA ARG A 225 2.27 -18.48 12.13
C ARG A 225 1.96 -19.95 11.77
N PRO A 226 1.43 -20.23 10.57
CA PRO A 226 1.22 -21.59 10.08
C PRO A 226 2.53 -22.39 10.00
#